data_AF-A0A7W6EI33-F1
#
_entry.id   AF-A0A7W6EI33-F1
#
_cell.length_a   1.000
_cell.length_b   1.000
_cell.length_c   1.000
_cell.angle_alpha   90.00
_cell.angle_beta   90.00
_cell.angle_gamma   90.00
#
_symmetry.space_group_name_H-M   'P 1'
#
loop_
_entity.id
_entity.type
_entity.pdbx_description
1 polymer ?
#
loop_
_entity_poly.entity_id
_entity_poly.type
_entity_poly.pdbx_seq_one_letter_code
_entity_poly.pdbx_strand_id
1 'polypeptide(L)' 'MTEPHHQEEDQLHPIQQPQRSRAVFSQEDFDLIRTAIAHYLKEIRDTPEASKYSHLYHRLGRVG' A
#
# COMPACT_ATOMS: atom_id res chain seq x y z
N MET A 1 49.33 37.88 10.43
CA MET A 1 48.71 37.24 11.60
C MET A 1 47.45 38.04 11.86
N THR A 2 46.23 37.56 11.67
CA THR A 2 45.67 36.19 11.70
C THR A 2 44.31 36.26 10.97
N GLU A 3 43.82 35.14 10.46
CA GLU A 3 42.54 34.99 9.73
C GLU A 3 41.30 35.58 10.43
N PRO A 4 40.21 35.78 9.67
CA PRO A 4 39.12 34.80 9.81
C PRO A 4 38.50 34.41 8.46
N HIS A 5 38.74 33.17 8.00
CA HIS A 5 37.92 32.57 6.97
C HIS A 5 36.52 32.24 7.52
N HIS A 6 35.51 32.87 6.94
CA HIS A 6 34.11 32.52 7.08
C HIS A 6 33.84 31.19 6.36
N GLN A 7 33.26 30.25 7.10
CA GLN A 7 31.97 29.61 6.81
C GLN A 7 31.79 28.92 5.44
N GLU A 8 31.66 27.59 5.44
CA GLU A 8 30.68 26.82 4.65
C GLU A 8 30.99 25.32 4.74
N GLU A 9 30.45 24.63 5.74
CA GLU A 9 30.29 23.17 5.66
C GLU A 9 28.92 22.79 6.24
N ASP A 10 27.86 23.34 5.65
CA ASP A 10 26.52 22.75 5.75
C ASP A 10 26.55 21.43 4.97
N GLN A 11 26.87 20.35 5.68
CA GLN A 11 26.89 18.98 5.15
C GLN A 11 25.49 18.58 4.69
N LEU A 12 25.19 18.85 3.43
CA LEU A 12 24.02 18.37 2.71
C LEU A 12 24.08 16.84 2.59
N HIS A 13 23.62 16.14 3.61
CA HIS A 13 23.24 14.74 3.49
C HIS A 13 22.00 14.68 2.60
N PRO A 14 22.05 14.06 1.39
CA PRO A 14 20.86 13.91 0.59
C PRO A 14 19.89 13.02 1.37
N ILE A 15 18.81 13.64 1.84
CA ILE A 15 17.70 12.97 2.50
C ILE A 15 17.18 11.96 1.48
N GLN A 16 17.43 10.67 1.72
CA GLN A 16 16.90 9.59 0.90
C GLN A 16 15.37 9.66 0.99
N GLN A 17 14.75 10.31 0.01
CA GLN A 17 13.30 10.42 -0.02
C GLN A 17 12.73 9.00 -0.09
N PRO A 18 11.74 8.66 0.75
CA PRO A 18 11.14 7.34 0.72
C PRO A 18 10.64 7.07 -0.69
N GLN A 19 11.11 5.98 -1.29
CA GLN A 19 10.69 5.53 -2.61
C GLN A 19 9.17 5.48 -2.63
N ARG A 20 8.55 6.36 -3.43
CA ARG A 20 7.09 6.49 -3.48
C ARG A 20 6.49 5.10 -3.70
N SER A 21 5.61 4.69 -2.78
CA SER A 21 4.89 3.44 -2.87
C SER A 21 4.05 3.45 -4.14
N ARG A 22 4.50 2.72 -5.17
CA ARG A 22 3.75 2.60 -6.41
C ARG A 22 2.58 1.66 -6.18
N ALA A 23 1.38 2.09 -6.56
CA ALA A 23 0.22 1.21 -6.58
C ALA A 23 0.51 0.04 -7.52
N VAL A 24 0.41 -1.19 -7.00
CA VAL A 24 0.64 -2.43 -7.76
C VAL A 24 -0.63 -2.85 -8.52
N PHE A 25 -1.77 -2.36 -8.07
CA PHE A 25 -3.10 -2.65 -8.63
C PHE A 25 -3.83 -1.35 -8.96
N SER A 26 -4.61 -1.38 -10.03
CA SER A 26 -5.56 -0.34 -10.41
C SER A 26 -6.88 -0.50 -9.64
N GLN A 27 -7.78 0.49 -9.75
CA GLN A 27 -9.13 0.38 -9.18
C GLN A 27 -9.93 -0.76 -9.83
N GLU A 28 -9.79 -0.94 -11.15
CA GLU A 28 -10.46 -2.01 -11.90
C GLU A 28 -10.02 -3.41 -11.44
N ASP A 29 -8.74 -3.58 -11.10
CA ASP A 29 -8.24 -4.85 -10.56
C ASP A 29 -8.95 -5.22 -9.25
N PHE A 30 -9.27 -4.24 -8.39
CA PHE A 30 -9.97 -4.50 -7.14
C PHE A 30 -11.39 -5.03 -7.37
N ASP A 31 -12.09 -4.57 -8.41
CA ASP A 31 -13.40 -5.09 -8.78
C ASP A 31 -13.34 -6.53 -9.32
N LEU A 32 -12.32 -6.84 -10.11
CA LEU A 32 -12.06 -8.21 -10.58
C LEU A 32 -11.77 -9.15 -9.40
N ILE A 33 -10.89 -8.75 -8.48
CA ILE A 33 -10.55 -9.51 -7.27
C ILE A 33 -11.79 -9.69 -6.38
N ARG A 34 -12.60 -8.64 -6.21
CA ARG A 34 -13.83 -8.68 -5.42
C ARG A 34 -14.83 -9.69 -5.99
N THR A 35 -14.95 -9.75 -7.32
CA THR A 35 -15.81 -10.72 -8.01
C THR A 35 -15.33 -12.15 -7.80
N ALA A 36 -14.02 -12.40 -7.91
CA ALA A 36 -13.45 -13.72 -7.66
C ALA A 36 -13.69 -14.19 -6.22
N ILE A 37 -13.51 -13.31 -5.22
CA ILE A 37 -13.76 -13.64 -3.81
C ILE A 37 -15.25 -13.91 -3.57
N ALA A 38 -16.15 -13.15 -4.19
CA ALA A 38 -17.59 -13.40 -4.07
C ALA A 38 -18.00 -14.78 -4.58
N HIS A 39 -17.36 -15.25 -5.65
CA HIS A 39 -17.55 -16.62 -6.16
C HIS A 39 -17.02 -17.64 -5.16
N TYR A 40 -15.79 -17.48 -4.70
CA TYR A 40 -15.17 -18.41 -3.76
C TYR A 40 -15.92 -18.49 -2.42
N LEU A 41 -16.45 -17.37 -1.92
CA LEU A 41 -17.27 -17.33 -0.71
C LEU A 41 -18.50 -18.23 -0.77
N LYS A 42 -19.06 -18.47 -1.97
CA LYS A 42 -20.20 -19.40 -2.14
C LYS A 42 -19.77 -20.85 -1.93
N GLU A 43 -18.51 -21.18 -2.23
CA GLU A 43 -17.95 -22.52 -2.10
C GLU A 43 -17.56 -22.83 -0.65
N ILE A 44 -17.03 -21.84 0.08
CA ILE A 44 -16.51 -22.02 1.44
C ILE A 44 -17.47 -21.57 2.55
N ARG A 45 -18.72 -21.22 2.22
CA ARG A 45 -19.69 -20.59 3.13
C ARG A 45 -19.89 -21.28 4.50
N ASP A 46 -19.70 -22.59 4.55
CA ASP A 46 -19.90 -23.41 5.75
C ASP A 46 -18.60 -23.62 6.55
N THR A 47 -17.50 -23.00 6.12
CA THR A 47 -16.19 -23.10 6.78
C THR A 47 -15.91 -21.87 7.64
N PRO A 48 -15.12 -22.01 8.73
CA PRO A 48 -14.73 -20.88 9.56
C PRO A 48 -13.89 -19.83 8.78
N GLU A 49 -13.23 -20.23 7.68
CA GLU A 49 -12.49 -19.30 6.83
C GLU A 49 -13.39 -18.31 6.08
N ALA A 50 -14.68 -18.62 5.85
CA ALA A 50 -15.62 -17.73 5.14
C ALA A 50 -15.65 -16.32 5.73
N SER A 51 -15.55 -16.20 7.06
CA SER A 51 -15.53 -14.91 7.75
C SER A 51 -14.32 -14.05 7.35
N LYS A 52 -13.15 -14.66 7.13
CA LYS A 52 -11.93 -13.96 6.69
C LYS A 52 -12.10 -13.40 5.28
N TYR A 53 -12.66 -14.20 4.38
CA TYR A 53 -12.92 -13.78 2.99
C TYR A 53 -14.03 -12.74 2.90
N SER A 54 -15.04 -12.82 3.77
CA SER A 54 -16.11 -11.81 3.84
C SER A 54 -15.55 -10.44 4.26
N HIS A 55 -14.69 -10.40 5.29
CA HIS A 55 -13.97 -9.17 5.66
C HIS A 55 -13.08 -8.63 4.54
N LEU A 56 -12.40 -9.51 3.80
CA LEU A 56 -11.58 -9.13 2.66
C LEU A 56 -12.43 -8.51 1.54
N TYR A 57 -13.55 -9.15 1.19
CA TYR A 57 -14.51 -8.67 0.19
C TYR A 57 -15.00 -7.25 0.51
N HIS A 58 -15.35 -7.00 1.77
CA HIS A 58 -15.78 -5.66 2.21
C HIS A 58 -14.65 -4.62 2.18
N ARG A 59 -13.41 -5.01 2.52
CA ARG A 59 -12.26 -4.10 2.43
C ARG A 59 -11.99 -3.69 0.99
N LEU A 60 -12.03 -4.64 0.06
CA LEU A 60 -11.79 -4.38 -1.36
C LEU A 60 -12.83 -3.44 -1.95
N GLY A 61 -14.11 -3.57 -1.55
CA GLY A 61 -15.17 -2.65 -1.96
C GLY A 61 -15.12 -1.23 -1.36
N ARG A 62 -14.14 -0.92 -0.50
CA ARG A 62 -13.90 0.45 0.02
C ARG A 62 -12.73 1.16 -0.67
N VAL A 63 -11.94 0.44 -1.47
CA VAL A 63 -10.70 0.94 -2.10
C VAL A 63 -10.94 1.32 -3.57
N GLY A 64 -12.00 0.79 -4.19
CA GLY A 64 -12.53 1.24 -5.48
C GLY A 64 -13.44 2.45 -5.35
#